data_AF-A0A355QG00-F1
#
_entry.id   AF-A0A355QG00-F1
#
_cell.length_a   1.000
_cell.length_b   1.000
_cell.length_c   1.000
_cell.angle_alpha   90.00
_cell.angle_beta   90.00
_cell.angle_gamma   90.00
#
_symmetry.space_group_name_H-M   'P 1'
#
loop_
_entity.id
_entity.type
_entity.pdbx_description
1 polymer ?
#
loop_
_entity_poly.entity_id
_entity_poly.type
_entity_poly.pdbx_seq_one_letter_code
_entity_poly.pdbx_strand_id
1 'polypeptide(L)'
;MCASTTPATWWWVPGSDWRWAAWSGRCCPCARRGRYSSVEGRRLKVGLGGDQQEAEVEEEVGDLGRGDQLTALGGAEPAVDDGLDLVDRGRVECLGHVGSLGVLLVAGGVALLVDGPTLDAGFPNACHQFPRPAYPRRMPLPQHVLGTSRPDTDLPLLLADLHAGLDPGNRSTLRLKPAIGDGWGPDRTSDLVVGAGFVALGGTRMNGNAVELDVERRHSLPDTVSPGMRLLVVGLNPSPASADSGVGYHRPGNRFWPAVLAAGVATVDRDPRHALAHHGLGMTDLVRRTTARADEVTPDEFREGFARVDRLCAWLRPLAACFVGLRGWRTVADRKAVAGVQDRTLGGVPVYVMPHTSGLNAHSRLEDLIAHFRAAGELAGGA
;
A
#
# COMPACT_ATOMS: atom_id res chain seq x y z
N MET A 1 -7.32 -21.42 -41.56
CA MET A 1 -7.11 -20.00 -41.19
C MET A 1 -8.44 -19.29 -41.22
N CYS A 2 -8.94 -18.90 -40.05
CA CYS A 2 -9.81 -17.74 -39.84
C CYS A 2 -9.53 -17.30 -38.41
N ALA A 3 -8.60 -16.34 -38.31
CA ALA A 3 -8.30 -15.63 -37.09
C ALA A 3 -9.30 -14.48 -36.97
N SER A 4 -9.96 -14.39 -35.81
CA SER A 4 -10.38 -13.16 -35.13
C SER A 4 -11.53 -13.47 -34.16
N THR A 5 -11.19 -13.80 -32.92
CA THR A 5 -12.10 -13.60 -31.80
C THR A 5 -11.91 -12.17 -31.33
N THR A 6 -12.85 -11.28 -31.68
CA THR A 6 -12.89 -9.94 -31.10
C THR A 6 -13.33 -10.08 -29.63
N PRO A 7 -12.66 -9.45 -28.66
CA PRO A 7 -13.12 -9.47 -27.27
C PRO A 7 -14.44 -8.70 -27.17
N ALA A 8 -15.47 -9.32 -26.60
CA ALA A 8 -16.71 -8.63 -26.26
C ALA A 8 -16.46 -7.71 -25.05
N THR A 9 -16.74 -6.42 -25.21
CA THR A 9 -16.67 -5.45 -24.11
C THR A 9 -18.09 -5.18 -23.60
N TRP A 10 -18.32 -5.37 -22.30
CA TRP A 10 -19.62 -5.14 -21.67
C TRP A 10 -19.67 -3.73 -21.07
N TRP A 11 -20.80 -3.03 -21.28
CA TRP A 11 -21.03 -1.71 -20.70
C TRP A 11 -22.40 -1.71 -20.01
N TRP A 12 -22.46 -1.09 -18.84
CA TRP A 12 -23.71 -0.85 -18.11
C TRP A 12 -24.46 0.33 -18.75
N VAL A 13 -25.75 0.15 -19.07
CA VAL A 13 -26.63 1.22 -19.55
C VAL A 13 -27.62 1.60 -18.45
N PRO A 14 -27.60 2.84 -17.92
CA PRO A 14 -28.58 3.29 -16.94
C PRO A 14 -30.00 3.42 -17.53
N GLY A 15 -30.99 2.79 -16.89
CA GLY A 15 -32.38 3.23 -16.96
C GLY A 15 -33.33 2.52 -17.93
N SER A 16 -33.13 1.24 -18.26
CA SER A 16 -34.11 0.48 -19.05
C SER A 16 -34.48 -0.84 -18.39
N ASP A 17 -35.79 -1.07 -18.23
CA ASP A 17 -36.36 -2.41 -18.04
C ASP A 17 -35.88 -3.33 -19.17
N TRP A 18 -35.24 -4.42 -18.74
CA TRP A 18 -35.01 -5.70 -19.43
C TRP A 18 -35.04 -5.72 -20.96
N ARG A 19 -33.89 -5.96 -21.60
CA ARG A 19 -33.85 -6.57 -22.95
C ARG A 19 -32.69 -7.56 -23.12
N TRP A 20 -33.04 -8.73 -23.65
CA TRP A 20 -32.13 -9.75 -24.17
C TRP A 20 -31.27 -9.17 -25.30
N ALA A 21 -29.95 -9.33 -25.23
CA ALA A 21 -29.06 -9.04 -26.35
C ALA A 21 -28.54 -10.36 -26.92
N ALA A 22 -29.22 -10.89 -27.94
CA ALA A 22 -28.65 -11.92 -28.80
C ALA A 22 -27.69 -11.24 -29.79
N TRP A 23 -26.42 -11.66 -29.82
CA TRP A 23 -25.51 -11.25 -30.89
C TRP A 23 -25.53 -12.29 -32.01
N SER A 24 -26.03 -11.90 -33.18
CA SER A 24 -25.89 -12.63 -34.44
C SER A 24 -24.67 -12.12 -35.19
N GLY A 25 -23.49 -12.59 -34.82
CA GLY A 25 -22.31 -12.55 -35.70
C GLY A 25 -22.38 -13.74 -36.65
N ARG A 26 -22.35 -13.51 -37.98
CA ARG A 26 -22.38 -14.58 -38.99
C ARG A 26 -21.15 -15.49 -38.86
N CYS A 27 -21.30 -16.57 -38.12
CA CYS A 27 -20.42 -17.74 -38.14
C CYS A 27 -21.30 -18.98 -38.23
N CYS A 28 -21.19 -19.71 -39.34
CA CYS A 28 -21.63 -21.08 -39.62
C CYS A 28 -23.03 -21.53 -39.12
N PRO A 29 -23.92 -22.07 -40.00
CA PRO A 29 -25.26 -22.57 -39.61
C PRO A 29 -25.30 -23.70 -38.55
N CYS A 30 -24.16 -24.19 -38.05
CA CYS A 30 -24.05 -25.34 -37.16
C CYS A 30 -23.79 -25.03 -35.67
N ALA A 31 -23.70 -23.76 -35.24
CA ALA A 31 -23.42 -23.42 -33.83
C ALA A 31 -24.35 -22.34 -33.27
N ARG A 32 -25.64 -22.67 -33.07
CA ARG A 32 -26.53 -21.90 -32.18
C ARG A 32 -26.37 -22.43 -30.75
N ARG A 33 -25.39 -21.93 -30.00
CA ARG A 33 -25.34 -22.11 -28.54
C ARG A 33 -25.00 -20.77 -27.90
N GLY A 34 -25.99 -20.14 -27.29
CA GLY A 34 -25.82 -18.88 -26.56
C GLY A 34 -25.45 -19.16 -25.11
N ARG A 35 -24.44 -18.48 -24.58
CA ARG A 35 -24.21 -18.42 -23.12
C ARG A 35 -24.88 -17.16 -22.60
N TYR A 36 -25.55 -17.24 -21.45
CA TYR A 36 -26.11 -16.06 -20.81
C TYR A 36 -25.80 -16.06 -19.31
N SER A 37 -25.71 -14.84 -18.76
CA SER A 37 -25.71 -14.62 -17.32
C SER A 37 -26.62 -13.44 -17.00
N SER A 38 -27.35 -13.54 -15.89
CA SER A 38 -28.14 -12.44 -15.33
C SER A 38 -27.90 -12.33 -13.83
N VAL A 39 -28.00 -11.11 -13.33
CA VAL A 39 -27.90 -10.80 -11.90
C VAL A 39 -29.20 -10.13 -11.49
N GLU A 40 -29.87 -10.66 -10.47
CA GLU A 40 -31.07 -10.08 -9.88
C GLU A 40 -30.91 -10.00 -8.37
N GLY A 41 -30.73 -8.78 -7.84
CA GLY A 41 -30.41 -8.56 -6.44
C GLY A 41 -29.12 -9.29 -6.02
N ARG A 42 -29.26 -10.28 -5.14
CA ARG A 42 -28.17 -11.15 -4.66
C ARG A 42 -28.07 -12.48 -5.40
N ARG A 43 -28.72 -12.65 -6.56
CA ARG A 43 -28.71 -13.93 -7.28
C ARG A 43 -27.98 -13.79 -8.60
N LEU A 44 -27.02 -14.69 -8.82
CA LEU A 44 -26.41 -14.90 -10.13
C LEU A 44 -27.04 -16.13 -10.77
N LYS A 45 -27.52 -15.96 -12.00
CA LYS A 45 -28.03 -17.04 -12.84
C LYS A 45 -27.11 -17.19 -14.03
N VAL A 46 -26.64 -18.40 -14.28
CA VAL A 46 -25.80 -18.73 -15.45
C VAL A 46 -26.44 -19.90 -16.17
N GLY A 47 -26.61 -19.77 -17.49
CA GLY A 47 -27.21 -20.80 -18.32
C GLY A 47 -26.57 -20.95 -19.69
N LEU A 48 -26.76 -22.13 -20.27
CA LEU A 48 -26.41 -22.46 -21.66
C LEU A 48 -27.72 -22.67 -22.43
N GLY A 49 -27.96 -21.83 -23.44
CA GLY A 49 -29.16 -21.91 -24.28
C GLY A 49 -28.92 -22.69 -25.57
N GLY A 50 -29.73 -23.72 -25.79
CA GLY A 50 -29.91 -24.45 -27.05
C GLY A 50 -31.31 -25.06 -27.09
N ASP A 51 -31.82 -25.35 -28.29
CA ASP A 51 -33.25 -25.54 -28.59
C ASP A 51 -34.01 -26.62 -27.79
N GLN A 52 -33.39 -27.44 -26.93
CA GLN A 52 -34.10 -28.49 -26.18
C GLN A 52 -33.63 -28.84 -24.75
N GLN A 53 -32.73 -28.09 -24.10
CA GLN A 53 -32.46 -28.32 -22.66
C GLN A 53 -31.76 -27.14 -22.00
N GLU A 54 -32.35 -26.63 -20.92
CA GLU A 54 -31.82 -25.56 -20.08
C GLU A 54 -31.20 -26.19 -18.83
N ALA A 55 -29.90 -25.96 -18.62
CA ALA A 55 -29.26 -26.20 -17.33
C ALA A 55 -29.12 -24.85 -16.62
N GLU A 56 -29.86 -24.68 -15.53
CA GLU A 56 -29.86 -23.45 -14.72
C GLU A 56 -29.19 -23.74 -13.37
N VAL A 57 -28.28 -22.85 -12.96
CA VAL A 57 -27.74 -22.82 -11.60
C VAL A 57 -27.98 -21.42 -11.05
N GLU A 58 -28.67 -21.36 -9.91
CA GLU A 58 -28.89 -20.14 -9.13
C GLU A 58 -28.05 -20.19 -7.86
N GLU A 59 -27.26 -19.15 -7.60
CA GLU A 59 -26.49 -19.00 -6.37
C GLU A 59 -26.68 -17.61 -5.76
N GLU A 60 -26.66 -17.53 -4.43
CA GLU A 60 -26.69 -16.28 -3.68
C GLU A 60 -25.28 -15.66 -3.64
N VAL A 61 -25.09 -14.58 -4.40
CA VAL A 61 -23.87 -13.78 -4.46
C VAL A 61 -24.09 -12.49 -3.68
N GLY A 62 -23.14 -12.09 -2.84
CA GLY A 62 -23.25 -10.87 -2.02
C GLY A 62 -23.47 -9.58 -2.84
N ASP A 63 -23.70 -8.45 -2.17
CA ASP A 63 -24.09 -7.20 -2.83
C ASP A 63 -23.08 -6.71 -3.89
N LEU A 64 -23.49 -6.75 -5.16
CA LEU A 64 -22.73 -6.23 -6.31
C LEU A 64 -22.96 -4.72 -6.44
N GLY A 65 -21.87 -3.96 -6.44
CA GLY A 65 -21.88 -2.50 -6.51
C GLY A 65 -21.90 -1.96 -7.95
N ARG A 66 -22.24 -0.68 -8.10
CA ARG A 66 -22.05 0.05 -9.37
C ARG A 66 -20.56 0.03 -9.74
N GLY A 67 -20.23 -0.66 -10.84
CA GLY A 67 -18.86 -0.74 -11.37
C GLY A 67 -18.24 -2.13 -11.38
N ASP A 68 -18.92 -3.14 -10.83
CA ASP A 68 -18.43 -4.52 -10.85
C ASP A 68 -18.51 -5.10 -12.28
N GLN A 69 -17.37 -5.58 -12.81
CA GLN A 69 -17.29 -6.25 -14.11
C GLN A 69 -17.18 -7.77 -13.93
N LEU A 70 -18.04 -8.53 -14.62
CA LEU A 70 -17.94 -9.97 -14.76
C LEU A 70 -17.24 -10.30 -16.09
N THR A 71 -16.01 -10.81 -16.03
CA THR A 71 -15.24 -11.19 -17.23
C THR A 71 -15.26 -12.70 -17.40
N ALA A 72 -15.84 -13.20 -18.50
CA ALA A 72 -15.73 -14.59 -18.90
C ALA A 72 -14.42 -14.80 -19.69
N LEU A 73 -13.42 -15.46 -19.09
CA LEU A 73 -12.18 -15.81 -19.77
C LEU A 73 -12.39 -17.08 -20.64
N GLY A 74 -12.52 -16.89 -21.96
CA GLY A 74 -12.31 -17.94 -22.96
C GLY A 74 -10.88 -17.86 -23.46
N GLY A 75 -10.12 -18.96 -23.36
CA GLY A 75 -8.66 -18.94 -23.48
C GLY A 75 -8.10 -18.61 -24.87
N ALA A 76 -6.97 -17.90 -24.88
CA ALA A 76 -5.67 -18.37 -25.40
C ALA A 76 -4.53 -17.37 -25.07
N GLU A 77 -3.41 -17.95 -24.61
CA GLU A 77 -2.05 -17.43 -24.34
C GLU A 77 -1.71 -16.69 -23.02
N PRO A 78 -0.57 -17.03 -22.37
CA PRO A 78 -0.13 -16.42 -21.12
C PRO A 78 0.69 -15.16 -21.40
N ALA A 79 0.27 -14.03 -20.84
CA ALA A 79 1.07 -12.81 -20.78
C ALA A 79 1.35 -12.45 -19.32
N VAL A 80 2.56 -11.95 -19.13
CA VAL A 80 3.30 -11.75 -17.89
C VAL A 80 2.60 -10.78 -16.92
N ASP A 81 2.64 -11.21 -15.66
CA ASP A 81 2.60 -10.48 -14.38
C ASP A 81 2.79 -8.95 -14.44
N ASP A 82 1.82 -8.23 -13.86
CA ASP A 82 2.01 -6.92 -13.22
C ASP A 82 1.05 -6.86 -12.03
N GLY A 83 1.59 -7.13 -10.84
CA GLY A 83 0.84 -7.19 -9.59
C GLY A 83 0.22 -5.85 -9.16
N LEU A 84 -1.04 -5.91 -8.72
CA LEU A 84 -1.55 -5.30 -7.49
C LEU A 84 -3.04 -5.68 -7.29
N ASP A 85 -3.38 -5.84 -6.01
CA ASP A 85 -4.55 -6.50 -5.42
C ASP A 85 -5.94 -5.99 -5.81
N LEU A 86 -6.91 -6.92 -5.76
CA LEU A 86 -8.24 -6.62 -5.23
C LEU A 86 -8.67 -7.73 -4.26
N VAL A 87 -9.07 -7.27 -3.08
CA VAL A 87 -9.58 -8.00 -1.92
C VAL A 87 -10.63 -9.05 -2.27
N ASP A 88 -10.45 -10.22 -1.67
CA ASP A 88 -11.44 -11.23 -1.27
C ASP A 88 -12.92 -10.82 -1.43
N ARG A 89 -13.45 -11.04 -2.64
CA ARG A 89 -14.88 -11.17 -2.95
C ARG A 89 -15.01 -12.24 -4.03
N GLY A 90 -15.82 -13.26 -3.77
CA GLY A 90 -15.87 -14.54 -4.49
C GLY A 90 -15.68 -14.43 -6.00
N ARG A 91 -14.48 -14.79 -6.47
CA ARG A 91 -14.18 -14.97 -7.89
C ARG A 91 -14.65 -16.36 -8.32
N VAL A 92 -15.37 -16.41 -9.44
CA VAL A 92 -15.56 -17.62 -10.22
C VAL A 92 -14.32 -17.78 -11.09
N GLU A 93 -13.56 -18.85 -10.90
CA GLU A 93 -12.33 -19.12 -11.66
C GLU A 93 -12.51 -20.39 -12.51
N CYS A 94 -12.13 -20.31 -13.79
CA CYS A 94 -12.02 -21.50 -14.64
C CYS A 94 -10.58 -22.03 -14.49
N LEU A 95 -10.39 -23.11 -13.73
CA LEU A 95 -9.04 -23.63 -13.44
C LEU A 95 -8.44 -24.53 -14.53
N GLY A 96 -9.15 -24.74 -15.65
CA GLY A 96 -8.59 -25.40 -16.84
C GLY A 96 -9.40 -26.59 -17.35
N HIS A 97 -8.77 -27.36 -18.25
CA HIS A 97 -9.34 -28.53 -18.91
C HIS A 97 -8.79 -29.83 -18.32
N VAL A 98 -9.67 -30.79 -18.02
CA VAL A 98 -9.29 -32.18 -17.72
C VAL A 98 -9.84 -33.05 -18.84
N GLY A 99 -9.02 -33.33 -19.86
CA GLY A 99 -9.48 -34.00 -21.08
C GLY A 99 -10.44 -33.12 -21.91
N SER A 100 -11.55 -33.69 -22.41
CA SER A 100 -12.60 -32.95 -23.15
C SER A 100 -13.57 -32.16 -22.26
N LEU A 101 -13.46 -32.28 -20.94
CA LEU A 101 -14.36 -31.64 -19.98
C LEU A 101 -13.90 -30.21 -19.66
N GLY A 102 -14.85 -29.26 -19.62
CA GLY A 102 -14.65 -27.93 -19.06
C GLY A 102 -15.02 -27.91 -17.58
N VAL A 103 -14.11 -27.46 -16.71
CA VAL A 103 -14.37 -27.39 -15.26
C VAL A 103 -14.53 -25.92 -14.86
N LEU A 104 -15.71 -25.56 -14.36
CA LEU A 104 -16.00 -24.24 -13.79
C LEU A 104 -16.03 -24.34 -12.27
N LEU A 105 -15.17 -23.58 -11.58
CA LEU A 105 -15.19 -23.50 -10.12
C LEU A 105 -15.87 -22.22 -9.67
N VAL A 106 -16.88 -22.41 -8.83
CA VAL A 106 -17.66 -21.34 -8.25
C VAL A 106 -17.31 -21.24 -6.76
N ALA A 107 -17.20 -20.02 -6.26
CA ALA A 107 -16.75 -19.75 -4.90
C ALA A 107 -17.56 -20.55 -3.85
N GLY A 108 -16.92 -21.06 -2.80
CA GLY A 108 -17.60 -21.82 -1.73
C GLY A 108 -17.40 -23.34 -1.74
N GLY A 109 -16.65 -23.87 -2.72
CA GLY A 109 -16.28 -25.29 -2.77
C GLY A 109 -17.20 -26.16 -3.63
N VAL A 110 -17.97 -25.56 -4.53
CA VAL A 110 -18.79 -26.26 -5.52
C VAL A 110 -18.09 -26.19 -6.88
N ALA A 111 -17.82 -27.35 -7.49
CA ALA A 111 -17.29 -27.44 -8.84
C ALA A 111 -18.40 -27.90 -9.78
N LEU A 112 -18.64 -27.14 -10.85
CA LEU A 112 -19.54 -27.56 -11.93
C LEU A 112 -18.70 -28.15 -13.06
N LEU A 113 -18.91 -29.44 -13.34
CA LEU A 113 -18.31 -30.13 -14.47
C LEU A 113 -19.24 -30.00 -15.66
N VAL A 114 -18.77 -29.37 -16.73
CA VAL A 114 -19.52 -29.19 -17.98
C VAL A 114 -18.88 -30.08 -19.04
N ASP A 115 -19.57 -31.16 -19.39
CA ASP A 115 -19.14 -32.06 -20.46
C ASP A 115 -19.42 -31.48 -21.84
N GLY A 116 -18.52 -31.75 -22.78
CA GLY A 116 -18.74 -31.50 -24.18
C GLY A 116 -17.89 -32.47 -25.02
N PRO A 117 -18.39 -33.05 -26.13
CA PRO A 117 -19.76 -33.23 -26.59
C PRO A 117 -20.18 -34.72 -26.53
N THR A 118 -21.00 -35.10 -25.56
CA THR A 118 -21.79 -36.36 -25.60
C THR A 118 -23.14 -36.11 -24.94
N LEU A 119 -23.97 -35.28 -25.57
CA LEU A 119 -25.39 -35.09 -25.20
C LEU A 119 -26.29 -36.16 -25.84
N ASP A 120 -25.86 -37.43 -25.83
CA ASP A 120 -26.67 -38.54 -26.39
C ASP A 120 -26.62 -39.84 -25.57
N ALA A 121 -26.06 -39.83 -24.36
CA ALA A 121 -26.19 -40.96 -23.44
C ALA A 121 -26.64 -40.43 -22.09
N GLY A 122 -27.84 -40.84 -21.66
CA GLY A 122 -28.53 -40.33 -20.48
C GLY A 122 -27.81 -40.56 -19.16
N PHE A 123 -26.83 -39.72 -18.85
CA PHE A 123 -26.32 -39.55 -17.50
C PHE A 123 -27.05 -38.37 -16.85
N PRO A 124 -27.65 -38.54 -15.65
CA PRO A 124 -28.29 -37.44 -14.95
C PRO A 124 -27.24 -36.36 -14.64
N ASN A 125 -27.64 -35.09 -14.76
CA ASN A 125 -26.88 -33.93 -14.30
C ASN A 125 -26.51 -34.12 -12.81
N ALA A 126 -25.36 -34.74 -12.55
CA ALA A 126 -24.91 -35.03 -11.20
C ALA A 126 -24.13 -33.83 -10.68
N CYS A 127 -24.77 -33.05 -9.79
CA CYS A 127 -24.04 -32.08 -8.98
C CYS A 127 -23.17 -32.88 -8.00
N HIS A 128 -21.88 -33.01 -8.30
CA HIS A 128 -20.94 -33.65 -7.38
C HIS A 128 -20.51 -32.61 -6.33
N GLN A 129 -21.00 -32.78 -5.10
CA GLN A 129 -20.34 -32.17 -3.95
C GLN A 129 -19.00 -32.88 -3.75
N PHE A 130 -17.94 -32.28 -4.28
CA PHE A 130 -16.60 -32.67 -3.86
C PHE A 130 -16.42 -32.26 -2.40
N PRO A 131 -15.82 -33.10 -1.54
CA PRO A 131 -15.33 -32.63 -0.26
C PRO A 131 -14.46 -31.41 -0.56
N ARG A 132 -14.68 -30.30 0.15
CA ARG A 132 -13.91 -29.07 -0.02
C ARG A 132 -12.45 -29.47 -0.24
N PRO A 133 -11.84 -29.14 -1.39
CA PRO A 133 -10.41 -29.32 -1.52
C PRO A 133 -9.83 -28.68 -0.27
N ALA A 134 -8.98 -29.42 0.45
CA ALA A 134 -8.12 -28.79 1.42
C ALA A 134 -7.18 -27.89 0.61
N TYR A 135 -7.69 -26.74 0.15
CA TYR A 135 -6.86 -25.63 -0.27
C TYR A 135 -5.86 -25.48 0.86
N PRO A 136 -4.55 -25.47 0.57
CA PRO A 136 -3.58 -25.25 1.62
C PRO A 136 -4.05 -23.97 2.32
N ARG A 137 -4.49 -24.10 3.57
CA ARG A 137 -4.86 -22.95 4.39
C ARG A 137 -3.67 -22.04 4.24
N ARG A 138 -3.86 -20.85 3.64
CA ARG A 138 -2.80 -19.85 3.52
C ARG A 138 -2.16 -19.79 4.89
N MET A 139 -0.90 -20.23 5.00
CA MET A 139 -0.29 -20.32 6.31
C MET A 139 -0.37 -18.91 6.91
N PRO A 140 -0.86 -18.77 8.15
CA PRO A 140 -0.95 -17.45 8.76
C PRO A 140 0.45 -16.84 8.75
N LEU A 141 0.54 -15.59 8.32
CA LEU A 141 1.81 -14.86 8.36
C LEU A 141 2.32 -14.81 9.80
N PRO A 142 3.65 -14.77 10.03
CA PRO A 142 4.20 -14.53 11.35
C PRO A 142 3.55 -13.28 11.98
N GLN A 143 3.03 -13.40 13.20
CA GLN A 143 2.36 -12.30 13.88
C GLN A 143 3.32 -11.61 14.86
N HIS A 144 3.33 -10.28 14.84
CA HIS A 144 4.04 -9.44 15.80
C HIS A 144 3.04 -8.57 16.58
N VAL A 145 3.07 -8.67 17.91
CA VAL A 145 2.23 -7.84 18.79
C VAL A 145 3.08 -6.73 19.37
N LEU A 146 2.71 -5.47 19.13
CA LEU A 146 3.48 -4.30 19.57
C LEU A 146 2.62 -3.34 20.40
N GLY A 147 3.27 -2.60 21.31
CA GLY A 147 2.63 -1.53 22.08
C GLY A 147 1.83 -1.97 23.30
N THR A 148 1.76 -3.27 23.63
CA THR A 148 0.99 -3.75 24.78
C THR A 148 1.33 -2.99 26.06
N SER A 149 0.33 -2.32 26.63
CA SER A 149 0.45 -1.50 27.86
C SER A 149 1.41 -0.30 27.75
N ARG A 150 1.75 0.11 26.53
CA ARG A 150 2.56 1.30 26.25
C ARG A 150 1.71 2.37 25.55
N PRO A 151 2.02 3.66 25.69
CA PRO A 151 1.35 4.68 24.89
C PRO A 151 1.62 4.44 23.40
N ASP A 152 0.70 4.86 22.55
CA ASP A 152 0.85 4.74 21.09
C ASP A 152 2.05 5.53 20.55
N THR A 153 2.51 6.54 21.29
CA THR A 153 3.73 7.31 21.00
C THR A 153 5.02 6.50 21.09
N ASP A 154 5.01 5.30 21.67
CA ASP A 154 6.16 4.38 21.68
C ASP A 154 6.24 3.54 20.40
N LEU A 155 5.12 3.42 19.66
CA LEU A 155 5.04 2.57 18.48
C LEU A 155 6.04 2.91 17.37
N PRO A 156 6.38 4.18 17.07
CA PRO A 156 7.39 4.48 16.04
C PRO A 156 8.71 3.76 16.28
N LEU A 157 9.24 3.79 17.51
CA LEU A 157 10.51 3.17 17.86
C LEU A 157 10.41 1.65 17.94
N LEU A 158 9.29 1.11 18.44
CA LEU A 158 9.04 -0.34 18.46
C LEU A 158 8.93 -0.92 17.05
N LEU A 159 8.27 -0.19 16.13
CA LEU A 159 8.17 -0.58 14.73
C LEU A 159 9.52 -0.45 14.02
N ALA A 160 10.34 0.56 14.36
CA ALA A 160 11.69 0.68 13.86
C ALA A 160 12.59 -0.49 14.31
N ASP A 161 12.45 -0.94 15.56
CA ASP A 161 13.17 -2.12 16.07
C ASP A 161 12.74 -3.40 15.33
N LEU A 162 11.43 -3.56 15.08
CA LEU A 162 10.91 -4.67 14.28
C LEU A 162 11.41 -4.61 12.83
N HIS A 163 11.41 -3.42 12.21
CA HIS A 163 11.88 -3.22 10.84
C HIS A 163 13.36 -3.60 10.66
N ALA A 164 14.20 -3.28 11.65
CA ALA A 164 15.61 -3.65 11.66
C ALA A 164 15.83 -5.16 11.82
N GLY A 165 14.90 -5.87 12.47
CA GLY A 165 14.94 -7.33 12.66
C GLY A 165 14.38 -8.16 11.50
N LEU A 166 13.88 -7.52 10.43
CA LEU A 166 13.25 -8.18 9.29
C LEU A 166 13.96 -7.83 7.97
N ASP A 167 14.22 -8.85 7.15
CA ASP A 167 14.71 -8.64 5.78
C ASP A 167 13.65 -7.96 4.90
N PRO A 168 14.06 -7.13 3.92
CA PRO A 168 13.18 -6.62 2.87
C PRO A 168 12.37 -7.74 2.19
N GLY A 169 11.07 -7.50 1.96
CA GLY A 169 10.14 -8.45 1.39
C GLY A 169 9.49 -9.40 2.41
N ASN A 170 9.94 -9.42 3.67
CA ASN A 170 9.27 -10.22 4.71
C ASN A 170 7.84 -9.75 4.92
N ARG A 171 6.92 -10.72 4.95
CA ARG A 171 5.50 -10.51 5.17
C ARG A 171 5.10 -10.98 6.56
N SER A 172 4.41 -10.12 7.30
CA SER A 172 3.98 -10.40 8.67
C SER A 172 2.61 -9.80 8.94
N THR A 173 1.90 -10.32 9.94
CA THR A 173 0.74 -9.66 10.53
C THR A 173 1.18 -8.79 11.70
N LEU A 174 0.96 -7.49 11.64
CA LEU A 174 1.14 -6.60 12.79
C LEU A 174 -0.17 -6.53 13.58
N ARG A 175 -0.06 -6.66 14.90
CA ARG A 175 -1.13 -6.39 15.86
C ARG A 175 -0.67 -5.29 16.80
N LEU A 176 -1.06 -4.06 16.50
CA LEU A 176 -0.71 -2.89 17.30
C LEU A 176 -1.76 -2.70 18.40
N LYS A 177 -1.34 -2.77 19.66
CA LYS A 177 -2.24 -2.72 20.82
C LYS A 177 -1.73 -1.75 21.90
N PRO A 178 -1.63 -0.45 21.61
CA PRO A 178 -1.26 0.55 22.61
C PRO A 178 -2.33 0.71 23.68
N ALA A 179 -1.94 1.28 24.83
CA ALA A 179 -2.88 1.93 25.72
C ALA A 179 -3.62 3.02 24.93
N ILE A 180 -4.94 3.09 25.06
CA ILE A 180 -5.77 3.99 24.25
C ILE A 180 -5.30 5.43 24.46
N GLY A 181 -4.79 6.04 23.38
CA GLY A 181 -4.46 7.46 23.30
C GLY A 181 -5.45 8.20 22.39
N ASP A 182 -5.52 9.52 22.52
CA ASP A 182 -6.38 10.37 21.70
C ASP A 182 -6.03 10.24 20.22
N GLY A 183 -7.02 9.90 19.39
CA GLY A 183 -6.85 9.73 17.94
C GLY A 183 -6.19 8.42 17.51
N TRP A 184 -6.08 7.43 18.41
CA TRP A 184 -5.70 6.07 18.04
C TRP A 184 -6.77 5.41 17.15
N GLY A 185 -6.34 4.72 16.08
CA GLY A 185 -7.23 4.06 15.14
C GLY A 185 -6.53 3.64 13.84
N PRO A 186 -7.30 3.24 12.82
CA PRO A 186 -6.77 2.81 11.52
C PRO A 186 -5.90 3.86 10.83
N ASP A 187 -6.29 5.14 10.86
CA ASP A 187 -5.55 6.21 10.18
C ASP A 187 -4.15 6.42 10.81
N ARG A 188 -4.08 6.51 12.15
CA ARG A 188 -2.80 6.57 12.88
C ARG A 188 -1.95 5.32 12.64
N THR A 189 -2.59 4.15 12.57
CA THR A 189 -1.89 2.89 12.26
C THR A 189 -1.29 2.92 10.87
N SER A 190 -2.03 3.40 9.87
CA SER A 190 -1.54 3.54 8.49
C SER A 190 -0.32 4.48 8.44
N ASP A 191 -0.41 5.64 9.09
CA ASP A 191 0.71 6.59 9.18
C ASP A 191 1.97 5.98 9.82
N LEU A 192 1.79 5.23 10.91
CA LEU A 192 2.88 4.54 11.62
C LEU A 192 3.51 3.42 10.79
N VAL A 193 2.70 2.63 10.08
CA VAL A 193 3.15 1.52 9.22
C VAL A 193 3.97 2.06 8.05
N VAL A 194 3.47 3.11 7.38
CA VAL A 194 4.23 3.81 6.35
C VAL A 194 5.49 4.44 6.98
N GLY A 195 5.35 5.11 8.13
CA GLY A 195 6.42 5.67 8.96
C GLY A 195 7.59 4.71 9.20
N ALA A 196 7.27 3.48 9.57
CA ALA A 196 8.22 2.43 9.84
C ALA A 196 8.74 1.70 8.60
N GLY A 197 8.39 2.12 7.39
CA GLY A 197 8.91 1.52 6.16
C GLY A 197 8.25 0.19 5.81
N PHE A 198 6.99 0.00 6.17
CA PHE A 198 6.18 -1.15 5.76
C PHE A 198 5.14 -0.74 4.69
N VAL A 199 4.69 -1.71 3.90
CA VAL A 199 3.58 -1.58 2.95
C VAL A 199 2.44 -2.46 3.45
N ALA A 200 1.22 -1.92 3.57
CA ALA A 200 0.05 -2.72 3.91
C ALA A 200 -0.35 -3.60 2.72
N LEU A 201 -0.61 -4.88 2.96
CA LEU A 201 -1.01 -5.88 1.95
C LEU A 201 -2.54 -6.06 1.85
N GLY A 202 -3.30 -5.15 2.46
CA GLY A 202 -4.75 -5.24 2.49
C GLY A 202 -5.37 -4.32 3.53
N GLY A 203 -6.65 -4.58 3.81
CA GLY A 203 -7.43 -3.79 4.76
C GLY A 203 -6.97 -3.95 6.21
N THR A 204 -7.22 -2.89 6.98
CA THR A 204 -7.01 -2.89 8.44
C THR A 204 -8.20 -3.53 9.14
N ARG A 205 -7.94 -4.32 10.19
CA ARG A 205 -8.92 -5.02 11.01
C ARG A 205 -8.89 -4.47 12.43
N MET A 206 -10.05 -4.12 12.99
CA MET A 206 -10.17 -3.65 14.37
C MET A 206 -10.57 -4.81 15.30
N ASN A 207 -9.90 -4.94 16.45
CA ASN A 207 -10.25 -5.89 17.50
C ASN A 207 -10.10 -5.23 18.88
N GLY A 208 -11.18 -4.64 19.39
CA GLY A 208 -11.12 -3.76 20.57
C GLY A 208 -10.27 -2.54 20.28
N ASN A 209 -9.24 -2.30 21.10
CA ASN A 209 -8.24 -1.24 20.86
C ASN A 209 -7.06 -1.71 19.98
N ALA A 210 -7.01 -3.00 19.61
CA ALA A 210 -5.97 -3.50 18.74
C ALA A 210 -6.32 -3.22 17.27
N VAL A 211 -5.30 -2.83 16.52
CA VAL A 211 -5.37 -2.68 15.06
C VAL A 211 -4.49 -3.75 14.44
N GLU A 212 -5.08 -4.56 13.57
CA GLU A 212 -4.44 -5.69 12.92
C GLU A 212 -4.35 -5.47 11.41
N LEU A 213 -3.18 -5.68 10.82
CA LEU A 213 -2.98 -5.57 9.38
C LEU A 213 -1.80 -6.44 8.93
N ASP A 214 -1.91 -6.96 7.71
CA ASP A 214 -0.81 -7.68 7.06
C ASP A 214 0.08 -6.67 6.35
N VAL A 215 1.39 -6.81 6.52
CA VAL A 215 2.39 -5.89 5.98
C VAL A 215 3.53 -6.63 5.30
N GLU A 216 4.19 -5.93 4.39
CA GLU A 216 5.47 -6.33 3.82
C GLU A 216 6.54 -5.28 4.19
N ARG A 217 7.71 -5.74 4.65
CA ARG A 217 8.83 -4.85 4.98
C ARG A 217 9.45 -4.32 3.70
N ARG A 218 9.38 -3.01 3.47
CA ARG A 218 9.97 -2.35 2.30
C ARG A 218 11.45 -2.11 2.51
N HIS A 219 12.27 -2.13 1.45
CA HIS A 219 13.60 -1.52 1.47
C HIS A 219 13.48 -0.01 1.73
N SER A 220 13.71 0.42 2.97
CA SER A 220 13.40 1.75 3.50
C SER A 220 14.19 2.04 4.78
N LEU A 221 14.01 3.22 5.35
CA LEU A 221 14.50 3.65 6.66
C LEU A 221 13.30 4.06 7.53
N PRO A 222 13.11 3.44 8.72
CA PRO A 222 12.00 3.75 9.60
C PRO A 222 12.21 5.10 10.30
N ASP A 223 11.12 5.68 10.78
CA ASP A 223 11.17 6.87 11.61
C ASP A 223 11.96 6.68 12.91
N THR A 224 12.67 7.73 13.30
CA THR A 224 13.23 7.87 14.65
C THR A 224 12.59 9.09 15.29
N VAL A 225 11.40 8.90 15.86
CA VAL A 225 10.57 9.98 16.42
C VAL A 225 9.94 9.56 17.75
N SER A 226 9.70 10.54 18.62
CA SER A 226 9.03 10.38 19.90
C SER A 226 8.38 11.69 20.33
N PRO A 227 7.57 11.73 21.39
CA PRO A 227 7.19 12.99 22.05
C PRO A 227 8.43 13.73 22.57
N GLY A 228 8.29 15.03 22.80
CA GLY A 228 9.34 15.87 23.39
C GLY A 228 10.48 16.25 22.43
N MET A 229 10.31 16.02 21.12
CA MET A 229 11.27 16.46 20.11
C MET A 229 11.41 17.99 20.11
N ARG A 230 12.64 18.47 20.09
CA ARG A 230 12.94 19.88 19.84
C ARG A 230 12.86 20.15 18.34
N LEU A 231 13.59 19.36 17.55
CA LEU A 231 13.67 19.53 16.11
C LEU A 231 13.34 18.22 15.40
N LEU A 232 12.34 18.24 14.52
CA LEU A 232 12.08 17.14 13.59
C LEU A 232 12.77 17.45 12.25
N VAL A 233 13.79 16.69 11.89
CA VAL A 233 14.38 16.74 10.56
C VAL A 233 13.54 15.92 9.58
N VAL A 234 13.15 16.56 8.48
CA VAL A 234 12.37 15.96 7.39
C VAL A 234 13.23 15.93 6.12
N GLY A 235 13.69 14.73 5.74
CA GLY A 235 14.35 14.52 4.45
C GLY A 235 13.36 14.26 3.32
N LEU A 236 13.88 14.05 2.11
CA LEU A 236 13.03 13.73 0.95
C LEU A 236 12.65 12.25 0.95
N ASN A 237 13.67 11.39 0.90
CA ASN A 237 13.54 9.94 0.87
C ASN A 237 14.87 9.25 1.19
N PRO A 238 14.85 7.98 1.65
CA PRO A 238 16.08 7.25 1.95
C PRO A 238 16.91 6.97 0.69
N SER A 239 18.23 7.12 0.82
CA SER A 239 19.18 6.52 -0.14
C SER A 239 19.39 5.04 0.17
N PRO A 240 19.84 4.20 -0.79
CA PRO A 240 20.14 2.79 -0.53
C PRO A 240 21.06 2.60 0.68
N ALA A 241 22.14 3.39 0.76
CA ALA A 241 23.08 3.30 1.88
C ALA A 241 22.44 3.65 3.24
N SER A 242 21.42 4.51 3.27
CA SER A 242 20.67 4.79 4.50
C SER A 242 19.70 3.67 4.85
N ALA A 243 19.01 3.11 3.86
CA ALA A 243 18.11 1.98 4.05
C ALA A 243 18.86 0.70 4.48
N ASP A 244 20.08 0.49 3.98
CA ASP A 244 20.93 -0.66 4.30
C ASP A 244 21.57 -0.54 5.69
N SER A 245 22.02 0.66 6.07
CA SER A 245 22.67 0.89 7.38
C SER A 245 21.69 1.12 8.53
N GLY A 246 20.41 1.41 8.23
CA GLY A 246 19.44 1.86 9.23
C GLY A 246 19.72 3.29 9.75
N VAL A 247 20.58 4.06 9.08
CA VAL A 247 20.97 5.42 9.50
C VAL A 247 20.68 6.44 8.39
N GLY A 248 19.89 7.46 8.71
CA GLY A 248 19.66 8.60 7.82
C GLY A 248 20.96 9.31 7.47
N TYR A 249 21.09 9.78 6.23
CA TYR A 249 22.25 10.55 5.77
C TYR A 249 23.62 9.85 5.95
N HIS A 250 23.65 8.52 5.92
CA HIS A 250 24.81 7.71 6.31
C HIS A 250 26.07 7.94 5.45
N ARG A 251 25.92 8.13 4.13
CA ARG A 251 27.03 8.17 3.16
C ARG A 251 28.12 9.19 3.57
N PRO A 252 29.43 8.87 3.45
CA PRO A 252 30.51 9.80 3.82
C PRO A 252 30.45 11.17 3.13
N GLY A 253 29.99 11.22 1.88
CA GLY A 253 29.82 12.46 1.13
C GLY A 253 28.60 13.30 1.55
N ASN A 254 27.74 12.82 2.45
CA ASN A 254 26.63 13.60 2.98
C ASN A 254 27.09 14.40 4.22
N ARG A 255 26.80 15.70 4.22
CA ARG A 255 27.30 16.65 5.24
C ARG A 255 26.32 16.87 6.39
N PHE A 256 25.21 16.12 6.44
CA PHE A 256 24.23 16.21 7.52
C PHE A 256 24.87 16.03 8.90
N TRP A 257 25.49 14.87 9.14
CA TRP A 257 26.07 14.53 10.44
C TRP A 257 27.20 15.50 10.85
N PRO A 258 28.19 15.81 9.99
CA PRO A 258 29.17 16.85 10.29
C PRO A 258 28.55 18.20 10.67
N ALA A 259 27.48 18.61 9.97
CA ALA A 259 26.84 19.91 10.21
C ALA A 259 26.04 19.93 11.53
N VAL A 260 25.26 18.89 11.85
CA VAL A 260 24.50 18.83 13.12
C VAL A 260 25.43 18.72 14.33
N LEU A 261 26.56 18.01 14.21
CA LEU A 261 27.58 17.93 15.25
C LEU A 261 28.22 19.30 15.51
N ALA A 262 28.67 19.98 14.46
CA ALA A 262 29.29 21.31 14.59
C ALA A 262 28.29 22.42 14.97
N ALA A 263 27.00 22.21 14.72
CA ALA A 263 25.92 23.07 15.19
C ALA A 263 25.52 22.80 16.65
N GLY A 264 25.98 21.70 17.27
CA GLY A 264 25.57 21.29 18.61
C GLY A 264 24.14 20.73 18.69
N VAL A 265 23.55 20.37 17.54
CA VAL A 265 22.20 19.77 17.44
C VAL A 265 22.22 18.27 17.72
N ALA A 266 23.41 17.65 17.63
CA ALA A 266 23.70 16.31 18.13
C ALA A 266 25.17 16.27 18.60
N THR A 267 25.53 15.27 19.41
CA THR A 267 26.92 15.09 19.91
C THR A 267 27.57 13.77 19.53
N VAL A 268 26.79 12.81 19.03
CA VAL A 268 27.29 11.51 18.59
C VAL A 268 27.03 11.37 17.10
N ASP A 269 28.08 11.02 16.36
CA ASP A 269 28.01 10.85 14.91
C ASP A 269 27.18 9.61 14.56
N ARG A 270 26.27 9.77 13.60
CA ARG A 270 25.49 8.67 13.00
C ARG A 270 24.69 7.81 13.99
N ASP A 271 24.25 8.38 15.11
CA ASP A 271 23.38 7.72 16.08
C ASP A 271 22.04 8.47 16.24
N PRO A 272 21.02 8.12 15.43
CA PRO A 272 19.68 8.71 15.54
C PRO A 272 19.01 8.50 16.89
N ARG A 273 19.27 7.37 17.58
CA ARG A 273 18.64 7.06 18.87
C ARG A 273 19.23 7.95 19.96
N HIS A 274 20.55 8.12 19.98
CA HIS A 274 21.21 9.06 20.87
C HIS A 274 20.78 10.50 20.58
N ALA A 275 20.71 10.89 19.29
CA ALA A 275 20.28 12.23 18.91
C ALA A 275 18.84 12.54 19.35
N LEU A 276 17.92 11.58 19.19
CA LEU A 276 16.54 11.72 19.68
C LEU A 276 16.50 11.82 21.21
N ALA A 277 17.13 10.89 21.92
CA ALA A 277 17.03 10.78 23.37
C ALA A 277 17.71 11.94 24.13
N HIS A 278 18.85 12.43 23.63
CA HIS A 278 19.65 13.41 24.36
C HIS A 278 19.55 14.84 23.81
N HIS A 279 19.15 15.01 22.54
CA HIS A 279 19.07 16.32 21.89
C HIS A 279 17.67 16.69 21.41
N GLY A 280 16.72 15.76 21.49
CA GLY A 280 15.38 15.94 20.95
C GLY A 280 15.36 16.03 19.43
N LEU A 281 16.36 15.45 18.74
CA LEU A 281 16.48 15.45 17.28
C LEU A 281 15.77 14.24 16.68
N GLY A 282 14.54 14.44 16.20
CA GLY A 282 13.79 13.44 15.46
C GLY A 282 14.16 13.40 13.98
N MET A 283 13.96 12.26 13.33
CA MET A 283 14.24 12.07 11.90
C MET A 283 13.11 11.32 11.20
N THR A 284 12.66 11.89 10.08
CA THR A 284 11.71 11.31 9.14
C THR A 284 12.07 11.70 7.71
N ASP A 285 11.50 11.01 6.72
CA ASP A 285 11.48 11.43 5.32
C ASP A 285 10.04 11.65 4.86
N LEU A 286 9.83 12.52 3.88
CA LEU A 286 8.53 12.66 3.21
C LEU A 286 8.11 11.33 2.58
N VAL A 287 9.00 10.71 1.82
CA VAL A 287 8.73 9.50 1.04
C VAL A 287 9.59 8.35 1.55
N ARG A 288 8.96 7.21 1.81
CA ARG A 288 9.64 6.04 2.40
C ARG A 288 10.24 5.10 1.38
N ARG A 289 9.89 5.24 0.10
CA ARG A 289 10.51 4.46 -0.97
C ARG A 289 11.97 4.87 -1.11
N THR A 290 12.86 3.89 -0.99
CA THR A 290 14.29 4.08 -1.26
C THR A 290 14.50 4.29 -2.76
N THR A 291 15.28 5.32 -3.12
CA THR A 291 15.66 5.56 -4.53
C THR A 291 17.14 5.92 -4.62
N ALA A 292 17.78 5.63 -5.76
CA ALA A 292 19.18 5.98 -5.96
C ALA A 292 19.36 7.51 -6.06
N ARG A 293 18.39 8.18 -6.69
CA ARG A 293 18.34 9.64 -6.85
C ARG A 293 17.00 10.19 -6.37
N ALA A 294 17.05 11.37 -5.74
CA ALA A 294 15.86 12.01 -5.19
C ALA A 294 14.85 12.42 -6.29
N ASP A 295 15.31 12.71 -7.52
CA ASP A 295 14.46 13.11 -8.64
C ASP A 295 13.52 12.01 -9.15
N GLU A 296 13.78 10.74 -8.78
CA GLU A 296 12.90 9.59 -9.01
C GLU A 296 11.62 9.61 -8.15
N VAL A 297 11.56 10.48 -7.14
CA VAL A 297 10.36 10.66 -6.31
C VAL A 297 9.37 11.56 -7.01
N THR A 298 8.13 11.09 -7.13
CA THR A 298 7.05 11.78 -7.84
C THR A 298 6.40 12.88 -6.98
N PRO A 299 5.73 13.88 -7.60
CA PRO A 299 4.95 14.87 -6.87
C PRO A 299 3.81 14.28 -6.04
N ASP A 300 3.19 13.19 -6.48
CA ASP A 300 2.12 12.50 -5.74
C ASP A 300 2.66 11.89 -4.44
N GLU A 301 3.78 11.17 -4.52
CA GLU A 301 4.45 10.63 -3.34
C GLU A 301 4.82 11.73 -2.34
N PHE A 302 5.30 12.89 -2.82
CA PHE A 302 5.56 14.02 -1.93
C PHE A 302 4.29 14.54 -1.26
N ARG A 303 3.16 14.64 -1.97
CA ARG A 303 1.90 15.14 -1.42
C ARG A 303 1.34 14.20 -0.34
N GLU A 304 1.37 12.89 -0.59
CA GLU A 304 0.99 11.88 0.39
C GLU A 304 1.91 11.90 1.61
N GLY A 305 3.22 11.92 1.36
CA GLY A 305 4.24 12.02 2.40
C GLY A 305 4.09 13.26 3.26
N PHE A 306 3.80 14.41 2.65
CA PHE A 306 3.60 15.67 3.35
C PHE A 306 2.37 15.61 4.25
N ALA A 307 1.25 15.07 3.78
CA ALA A 307 0.04 14.93 4.58
C ALA A 307 0.28 14.02 5.81
N ARG A 308 1.05 12.94 5.65
CA ARG A 308 1.45 12.08 6.77
C ARG A 308 2.34 12.80 7.77
N VAL A 309 3.37 13.52 7.31
CA VAL A 309 4.27 14.26 8.22
C VAL A 309 3.53 15.43 8.90
N ASP A 310 2.57 16.06 8.24
CA ASP A 310 1.67 17.05 8.85
C ASP A 310 0.90 16.48 10.06
N ARG A 311 0.29 15.30 9.88
CA ARG A 311 -0.37 14.56 10.97
C ARG A 311 0.60 14.11 12.06
N LEU A 312 1.81 13.68 11.69
CA LEU A 312 2.87 13.33 12.64
C LEU A 312 3.25 14.52 13.52
N CYS A 313 3.41 15.71 12.93
CA CYS A 313 3.69 16.94 13.67
C CYS A 313 2.52 17.37 14.56
N ALA A 314 1.28 17.28 14.07
CA ALA A 314 0.10 17.60 14.88
C ALA A 314 -0.02 16.68 16.11
N TRP A 315 0.40 15.42 15.97
CA TRP A 315 0.36 14.43 17.04
C TRP A 315 1.53 14.55 18.02
N LEU A 316 2.77 14.47 17.53
CA LEU A 316 3.98 14.43 18.37
C LEU A 316 4.48 15.81 18.81
N ARG A 317 4.00 16.88 18.15
CA ARG A 317 4.24 18.30 18.48
C ARG A 317 5.72 18.62 18.74
N PRO A 318 6.63 18.38 17.77
CA PRO A 318 7.99 18.91 17.88
C PRO A 318 7.97 20.44 18.00
N LEU A 319 8.98 21.04 18.65
CA LEU A 319 9.04 22.51 18.76
C LEU A 319 9.23 23.19 17.39
N ALA A 320 9.96 22.56 16.48
CA ALA A 320 10.04 22.95 15.07
C ALA A 320 10.29 21.76 14.14
N ALA A 321 9.98 21.92 12.85
CA ALA A 321 10.37 21.00 11.79
C ALA A 321 11.39 21.65 10.84
N CYS A 322 12.42 20.91 10.44
CA CYS A 322 13.43 21.36 9.48
C CYS A 322 13.47 20.47 8.24
N PHE A 323 13.11 21.01 7.09
CA PHE A 323 13.20 20.31 5.81
C PHE A 323 14.59 20.42 5.22
N VAL A 324 15.24 19.28 5.00
CA VAL A 324 16.57 19.20 4.38
C VAL A 324 16.41 19.06 2.87
N GLY A 325 16.59 20.17 2.16
CA GLY A 325 16.41 20.28 0.72
C GLY A 325 15.08 20.93 0.33
N LEU A 326 15.16 21.98 -0.50
CA LEU A 326 14.00 22.79 -0.87
C LEU A 326 13.01 22.07 -1.78
N ARG A 327 13.40 21.01 -2.49
CA ARG A 327 12.55 20.38 -3.52
C ARG A 327 11.25 19.81 -2.94
N GLY A 328 11.33 19.08 -1.83
CA GLY A 328 10.15 18.51 -1.17
C GLY A 328 9.15 19.60 -0.80
N TRP A 329 9.61 20.58 -0.03
CA TRP A 329 8.81 21.75 0.39
C TRP A 329 8.25 22.55 -0.80
N ARG A 330 9.06 22.82 -1.83
CA ARG A 330 8.61 23.55 -3.03
C ARG A 330 7.54 22.82 -3.83
N THR A 331 7.51 21.49 -3.74
CA THR A 331 6.53 20.68 -4.46
C THR A 331 5.15 20.73 -3.80
N VAL A 332 5.11 20.79 -2.47
CA VAL A 332 3.87 20.55 -1.69
C VAL A 332 3.37 21.75 -0.89
N ALA A 333 4.25 22.73 -0.64
CA ALA A 333 3.97 23.84 0.25
C ALA A 333 4.09 25.21 -0.43
N ASP A 334 5.28 25.54 -0.93
CA ASP A 334 5.52 26.83 -1.61
C ASP A 334 6.60 26.70 -2.68
N ARG A 335 6.17 26.76 -3.95
CA ARG A 335 7.04 26.66 -5.13
C ARG A 335 8.17 27.69 -5.17
N LYS A 336 8.01 28.84 -4.52
CA LYS A 336 8.98 29.94 -4.50
C LYS A 336 9.81 30.00 -3.22
N ALA A 337 9.62 29.06 -2.30
CA ALA A 337 10.30 29.05 -1.00
C ALA A 337 11.82 29.20 -1.15
N VAL A 338 12.40 29.97 -0.25
CA VAL A 338 13.85 30.11 -0.05
C VAL A 338 14.23 29.48 1.29
N ALA A 339 15.53 29.22 1.49
CA ALA A 339 15.99 28.69 2.76
C ALA A 339 15.76 29.69 3.90
N GLY A 340 15.39 29.20 5.08
CA GLY A 340 14.99 29.99 6.24
C GLY A 340 13.67 29.54 6.85
N VAL A 341 13.15 30.35 7.76
CA VAL A 341 11.81 30.18 8.36
C VAL A 341 10.74 30.37 7.28
N GLN A 342 9.67 29.57 7.35
CA GLN A 342 8.55 29.62 6.41
C GLN A 342 7.28 30.12 7.09
N ASP A 343 6.42 30.79 6.32
CA ASP A 343 5.11 31.26 6.80
C ASP A 343 4.14 30.11 7.07
N ARG A 344 4.24 29.04 6.28
CA ARG A 344 3.39 27.85 6.43
C ARG A 344 3.93 26.93 7.53
N THR A 345 3.08 26.61 8.50
CA THR A 345 3.32 25.63 9.54
C THR A 345 3.04 24.20 9.08
N LEU A 346 3.50 23.20 9.84
CA LEU A 346 3.23 21.77 9.62
C LEU A 346 2.59 21.20 10.88
N GLY A 347 1.33 20.77 10.84
CA GLY A 347 0.60 20.32 12.05
C GLY A 347 0.58 21.37 13.18
N GLY A 348 0.65 22.66 12.83
CA GLY A 348 0.75 23.78 13.76
C GLY A 348 2.18 24.10 14.25
N VAL A 349 3.20 23.35 13.85
CA VAL A 349 4.59 23.61 14.25
C VAL A 349 5.29 24.55 13.25
N PRO A 350 6.19 25.44 13.72
CA PRO A 350 6.97 26.30 12.83
C PRO A 350 7.93 25.48 11.97
N VAL A 351 8.15 25.95 10.74
CA VAL A 351 8.96 25.24 9.75
C VAL A 351 10.17 26.06 9.35
N TYR A 352 11.33 25.39 9.34
CA TYR A 352 12.56 25.84 8.70
C TYR A 352 12.83 25.01 7.45
N VAL A 353 13.32 25.61 6.38
CA VAL A 353 13.77 24.91 5.17
C VAL A 353 15.23 25.24 4.92
N MET A 354 16.05 24.25 4.62
CA MET A 354 17.47 24.43 4.37
C MET A 354 17.94 23.75 3.08
N PRO A 355 19.10 24.13 2.52
CA PRO A 355 19.69 23.44 1.37
C PRO A 355 19.94 21.95 1.63
N HIS A 356 20.02 21.19 0.55
CA HIS A 356 20.26 19.76 0.63
C HIS A 356 21.70 19.46 1.09
N THR A 357 21.87 18.50 2.00
CA THR A 357 23.15 18.19 2.67
C THR A 357 24.08 17.27 1.85
N SER A 358 23.59 16.62 0.80
CA SER A 358 24.42 15.78 -0.09
C SER A 358 25.61 16.58 -0.64
N GLY A 359 26.80 15.96 -0.69
CA GLY A 359 28.00 16.52 -1.31
C GLY A 359 27.85 16.84 -2.79
N LEU A 360 26.85 16.25 -3.48
CA LEU A 360 26.51 16.61 -4.86
C LEU A 360 25.93 18.03 -4.99
N ASN A 361 25.44 18.61 -3.89
CA ASN A 361 25.01 20.00 -3.86
C ASN A 361 26.23 20.92 -3.70
N ALA A 362 26.79 21.36 -4.83
CA ALA A 362 27.95 22.25 -4.87
C ALA A 362 27.69 23.67 -4.34
N HIS A 363 26.42 24.07 -4.18
CA HIS A 363 26.05 25.45 -3.84
C HIS A 363 26.08 25.77 -2.33
N SER A 364 26.18 24.76 -1.47
CA SER A 364 26.19 24.96 -0.01
C SER A 364 27.44 24.32 0.56
N ARG A 365 28.26 25.09 1.28
CA ARG A 365 29.43 24.60 1.99
C ARG A 365 29.03 24.05 3.36
N LEU A 366 29.95 23.39 4.05
CA LEU A 366 29.66 22.84 5.37
C LEU A 366 29.31 23.95 6.36
N GLU A 367 30.00 25.08 6.29
CA GLU A 367 29.78 26.26 7.13
C GLU A 367 28.36 26.83 6.97
N ASP A 368 27.85 26.85 5.74
CA ASP A 368 26.48 27.30 5.44
C ASP A 368 25.45 26.35 6.09
N LEU A 369 25.69 25.04 5.99
CA LEU A 369 24.81 24.02 6.58
C LEU A 369 24.83 24.07 8.11
N ILE A 370 25.98 24.35 8.72
CA ILE A 370 26.10 24.57 10.16
C ILE A 370 25.27 25.78 10.59
N ALA A 371 25.36 26.89 9.86
CA ALA A 371 24.57 28.09 10.14
C ALA A 371 23.06 27.81 10.04
N HIS A 372 22.62 27.05 9.03
CA HIS A 372 21.22 26.63 8.90
C HIS A 372 20.76 25.75 10.08
N PHE A 373 21.58 24.78 10.53
CA PHE A 373 21.20 23.95 11.68
C PHE A 373 21.17 24.73 13.00
N ARG A 374 22.05 25.72 13.18
CA ARG A 374 21.96 26.64 14.33
C ARG A 374 20.65 27.43 14.31
N ALA A 375 20.32 28.05 13.17
CA ALA A 375 19.07 28.80 13.03
C ALA A 375 17.82 27.91 13.22
N ALA A 376 17.84 26.68 12.72
CA ALA A 376 16.75 25.72 12.95
C ALA A 376 16.66 25.29 14.43
N GLY A 377 17.80 25.14 15.11
CA GLY A 377 17.85 24.85 16.55
C GLY A 377 17.37 26.03 17.41
N GLU A 378 17.66 27.27 17.02
CA GLU A 378 17.14 28.48 17.65
C GLU A 378 15.61 28.56 17.52
N LEU A 379 15.07 28.28 16.33
CA LEU A 379 13.61 28.18 16.12
C LEU A 379 12.96 27.12 17.03
N ALA A 380 13.69 26.05 17.34
CA ALA A 380 13.30 24.98 18.26
C ALA A 380 13.57 25.28 19.75
N GLY A 381 13.73 26.55 20.13
CA GLY A 381 13.84 26.96 21.54
C GLY A 381 15.28 27.12 22.07
N GLY A 382 16.30 27.12 21.20
CA GLY A 382 17.70 27.29 21.61
C GLY A 382 18.29 26.05 22.28
N ALA A 383 19.62 25.90 22.22
CA ALA A 383 20.36 24.78 22.84
C ALA A 383 20.69 25.07 24.31
#